data_AF-A0AAN6ECG3-F1
#
_entry.id   AF-A0AAN6ECG3-F1
#
_cell.length_a   1.000
_cell.length_b   1.000
_cell.length_c   1.000
_cell.angle_alpha   90.00
_cell.angle_beta   90.00
_cell.angle_gamma   90.00
#
_symmetry.space_group_name_H-M   'P 1'
#
loop_
_entity.id
_entity.type
_entity.pdbx_description
1 polymer ?
#
loop_
_entity_poly.entity_id
_entity_poly.type
_entity_poly.pdbx_seq_one_letter_code
_entity_poly.pdbx_strand_id
1 'polypeptide(L)'
;MDLKATSVFTNDALDATKRLLEQNTELHTVWNYRRTIFTSLDEWQCQDTRQEMLDGELKFLLGIITKNIKSYWMWNHRMWALSSLPRPEWQRELGLVAKLLALDARNYHGWDYRRFVVAQLKDAATDKHEVDTQEFAFTTEQINHDCANHSAWHNRSKLLPEILAQRDEDGQLEVLQTENDLILNAIYTDPDDQNAWLYYDWLLDIQKSDEDRSRLLRNKIAAIRELLELEEDSKRPLVELVSAYAELERLQSGSVSEPEKKECLETLRRLESIDPYRVGRYTDMSRTLSKQWALGA
;
A
#
# COMPACT_ATOMS: atom_id res chain seq x y z
N MET A 1 16.11 -4.81 -35.40
CA MET A 1 15.84 -3.35 -35.43
C MET A 1 15.58 -2.87 -36.85
N ASP A 2 16.26 -3.45 -37.84
CA ASP A 2 16.02 -3.17 -39.27
C ASP A 2 14.57 -3.36 -39.72
N LEU A 3 13.88 -4.42 -39.27
CA LEU A 3 12.48 -4.68 -39.64
C LEU A 3 11.51 -3.55 -39.25
N LYS A 4 11.74 -2.88 -38.11
CA LYS A 4 10.94 -1.72 -37.68
C LYS A 4 11.24 -0.50 -38.56
N ALA A 5 12.51 -0.29 -38.89
CA ALA A 5 12.94 0.80 -39.78
C ALA A 5 12.42 0.63 -41.22
N THR A 6 12.16 -0.62 -41.64
CA THR A 6 11.58 -0.96 -42.95
C THR A 6 10.07 -1.20 -42.90
N SER A 7 9.38 -0.83 -41.81
CA SER A 7 7.92 -0.98 -41.65
C SER A 7 7.36 -2.38 -41.92
N VAL A 8 8.11 -3.43 -41.55
CA VAL A 8 7.63 -4.82 -41.68
C VAL A 8 6.72 -5.12 -40.48
N PHE A 9 5.41 -5.16 -40.72
CA PHE A 9 4.40 -5.42 -39.70
C PHE A 9 3.56 -6.64 -40.10
N THR A 10 4.09 -7.83 -39.83
CA THR A 10 3.49 -9.11 -40.25
C THR A 10 3.34 -10.07 -39.07
N ASN A 11 2.53 -11.12 -39.24
CA ASN A 11 2.40 -12.21 -38.27
C ASN A 11 3.76 -12.91 -38.01
N ASP A 12 4.62 -13.07 -39.04
CA ASP A 12 5.97 -13.61 -38.85
C ASP A 12 6.86 -12.72 -37.95
N ALA A 13 6.74 -11.40 -38.09
CA ALA A 13 7.43 -10.45 -37.21
C ALA A 13 6.89 -10.54 -35.78
N LEU A 14 5.58 -10.76 -35.61
CA LEU A 14 4.97 -10.99 -34.31
C LEU A 14 5.51 -12.28 -33.65
N ASP A 15 5.64 -13.37 -34.40
CA ASP A 15 6.22 -14.62 -33.90
C ASP A 15 7.72 -14.49 -33.58
N ALA A 16 8.46 -13.71 -34.36
CA ALA A 16 9.86 -13.38 -34.05
C ALA A 16 9.99 -12.61 -32.73
N THR A 17 9.15 -11.59 -32.51
CA THR A 17 9.17 -10.84 -31.22
C THR A 17 8.76 -11.71 -30.04
N LYS A 18 7.79 -12.63 -30.22
CA LYS A 18 7.38 -13.59 -29.20
C LYS A 18 8.57 -14.44 -28.73
N ARG A 19 9.31 -15.06 -29.66
CA ARG A 19 10.49 -15.89 -29.33
C ARG A 19 11.56 -15.13 -28.55
N LEU A 20 11.79 -13.86 -28.86
CA LEU A 20 12.74 -13.01 -28.13
C LEU A 20 12.26 -12.74 -26.70
N LEU A 21 10.97 -12.43 -26.54
CA LEU A 21 10.37 -12.08 -25.25
C LEU A 21 10.19 -13.29 -24.33
N GLU A 22 10.06 -14.51 -24.88
CA GLU A 22 10.11 -15.76 -24.12
C GLU A 22 11.48 -16.01 -23.47
N GLN A 23 12.55 -15.43 -24.03
CA GLN A 23 13.91 -15.50 -23.51
C GLN A 23 14.20 -14.35 -22.55
N ASN A 24 13.75 -13.14 -22.87
CA ASN A 24 14.03 -11.96 -22.06
C ASN A 24 12.89 -10.92 -22.16
N THR A 25 12.16 -10.74 -21.06
CA THR A 25 11.07 -9.77 -20.93
C THR A 25 11.54 -8.33 -20.74
N GLU A 26 12.83 -8.07 -20.52
CA GLU A 26 13.38 -6.72 -20.34
C GLU A 26 13.69 -5.99 -21.65
N LEU A 27 13.41 -6.63 -22.80
CA LEU A 27 13.64 -6.06 -24.12
C LEU A 27 12.56 -5.03 -24.50
N HIS A 28 12.62 -3.83 -23.90
CA HIS A 28 11.64 -2.76 -24.10
C HIS A 28 11.41 -2.36 -25.57
N THR A 29 12.47 -2.35 -26.38
CA THR A 29 12.38 -2.04 -27.81
C THR A 29 11.56 -3.07 -28.57
N VAL A 30 11.65 -4.35 -28.17
CA VAL A 30 10.88 -5.46 -28.73
C VAL A 30 9.41 -5.34 -28.33
N TRP A 31 9.11 -5.01 -27.07
CA TRP A 31 7.74 -4.74 -26.64
C TRP A 31 7.10 -3.59 -27.40
N ASN A 32 7.82 -2.49 -27.60
CA ASN A 32 7.34 -1.35 -28.36
C ASN A 32 7.06 -1.72 -29.83
N TYR A 33 8.00 -2.43 -30.46
CA TYR A 33 7.82 -2.90 -31.83
C TYR A 33 6.64 -3.88 -31.95
N ARG A 34 6.47 -4.80 -30.99
CA ARG A 34 5.35 -5.73 -30.92
C ARG A 34 4.00 -4.99 -30.92
N ARG A 35 3.85 -3.92 -30.12
CA ARG A 35 2.65 -3.08 -30.14
C ARG A 35 2.42 -2.44 -31.51
N THR A 36 3.48 -1.89 -32.11
CA THR A 36 3.39 -1.30 -33.47
C THR A 36 2.87 -2.33 -34.47
N ILE A 37 3.42 -3.55 -34.46
CA ILE A 37 2.96 -4.63 -35.35
C ILE A 37 1.46 -4.88 -35.15
N PHE A 38 1.01 -5.13 -33.91
CA PHE A 38 -0.41 -5.35 -33.62
C PHE A 38 -1.31 -4.25 -34.19
N THR A 39 -0.97 -2.98 -33.96
CA THR A 39 -1.80 -1.85 -34.39
C THR A 39 -1.76 -1.57 -35.90
N SER A 40 -0.78 -2.14 -36.61
CA SER A 40 -0.59 -1.95 -38.05
C SER A 40 -1.17 -3.07 -38.92
N LEU A 41 -1.64 -4.16 -38.31
CA LEU A 41 -2.31 -5.26 -39.02
C LEU A 41 -3.73 -4.84 -39.43
N ASP A 42 -4.18 -5.24 -40.62
CA ASP A 42 -5.53 -4.92 -41.13
C ASP A 42 -6.60 -5.54 -40.22
N GLU A 43 -6.34 -6.73 -39.69
CA GLU A 43 -7.17 -7.45 -38.73
C GLU A 43 -7.39 -6.67 -37.43
N TRP A 44 -6.51 -5.72 -37.10
CA TRP A 44 -6.68 -4.86 -35.94
C TRP A 44 -7.92 -3.97 -36.04
N GLN A 45 -8.37 -3.63 -37.25
CA GLN A 45 -9.48 -2.67 -37.43
C GLN A 45 -10.85 -3.27 -37.07
N CYS A 46 -11.01 -4.59 -37.21
CA CYS A 46 -12.22 -5.28 -36.81
C CYS A 46 -12.18 -5.64 -35.31
N GLN A 47 -13.27 -5.38 -34.59
CA GLN A 47 -13.32 -5.59 -33.14
C GLN A 47 -13.19 -7.07 -32.76
N ASP A 48 -13.85 -7.98 -33.47
CA ASP A 48 -13.84 -9.40 -33.10
C ASP A 48 -12.47 -10.03 -33.34
N THR A 49 -11.81 -9.71 -34.46
CA THR A 49 -10.43 -10.16 -34.72
C THR A 49 -9.43 -9.51 -33.75
N ARG A 50 -9.59 -8.21 -33.42
CA ARG A 50 -8.77 -7.56 -32.39
C ARG A 50 -8.91 -8.25 -31.02
N GLN A 51 -10.13 -8.61 -30.65
CA GLN A 51 -10.40 -9.37 -29.42
C GLN A 51 -9.62 -10.69 -29.43
N GLU A 52 -9.75 -11.51 -30.48
CA GLU A 52 -9.06 -12.80 -30.59
C GLU A 52 -7.53 -12.66 -30.54
N MET A 53 -6.97 -11.67 -31.23
CA MET A 53 -5.53 -11.39 -31.24
C MET A 53 -5.01 -11.05 -29.85
N LEU A 54 -5.70 -10.15 -29.13
CA LEU A 54 -5.32 -9.73 -27.79
C LEU A 54 -5.58 -10.81 -26.73
N ASP A 55 -6.60 -11.64 -26.90
CA ASP A 55 -6.81 -12.82 -26.05
C ASP A 55 -5.66 -13.83 -26.20
N GLY A 56 -5.17 -14.02 -27.43
CA GLY A 56 -3.95 -14.77 -27.71
C GLY A 56 -2.72 -14.15 -27.03
N GLU A 57 -2.59 -12.83 -27.08
CA GLU A 57 -1.50 -12.10 -26.42
C GLU A 57 -1.54 -12.25 -24.90
N LEU A 58 -2.71 -12.12 -24.27
CA LEU A 58 -2.86 -12.28 -22.82
C LEU A 58 -2.53 -13.71 -22.36
N LYS A 59 -2.82 -14.73 -23.18
CA LYS A 59 -2.39 -16.12 -22.94
C LYS A 59 -0.88 -16.25 -23.04
N PHE A 60 -0.25 -15.63 -24.03
CA PHE A 60 1.21 -15.59 -24.16
C PHE A 60 1.85 -14.93 -22.93
N LEU A 61 1.38 -13.75 -22.53
CA LEU A 61 1.87 -13.04 -21.35
C LEU A 61 1.72 -13.87 -20.07
N LEU A 62 0.59 -14.57 -19.90
CA LEU A 62 0.39 -15.48 -18.76
C LEU A 62 1.39 -16.65 -18.75
N GLY A 63 1.86 -17.09 -19.92
CA GLY A 63 2.89 -18.14 -20.03
C GLY A 63 4.30 -17.68 -19.62
N ILE A 64 4.58 -16.38 -19.71
CA ILE A 64 5.92 -15.82 -19.40
C ILE A 64 5.96 -15.04 -18.08
N ILE A 65 4.81 -14.61 -17.54
CA ILE A 65 4.74 -13.87 -16.27
C ILE A 65 5.37 -14.64 -15.12
N THR A 66 5.17 -15.96 -15.07
CA THR A 66 5.71 -16.84 -14.02
C THR A 66 7.23 -16.96 -14.08
N LYS A 67 7.86 -16.65 -15.22
CA LYS A 67 9.32 -16.64 -15.38
C LYS A 67 9.95 -15.35 -14.85
N ASN A 68 9.26 -14.21 -15.01
CA ASN A 68 9.74 -12.92 -14.54
C ASN A 68 8.58 -11.99 -14.14
N ILE A 69 8.07 -12.18 -12.92
CA ILE A 69 6.98 -11.37 -12.35
C ILE A 69 7.36 -9.91 -12.08
N LYS A 70 8.65 -9.55 -12.16
CA LYS A 70 9.16 -8.19 -11.86
C LYS A 70 9.50 -7.38 -13.11
N SER A 71 9.05 -7.83 -14.28
CA SER A 71 9.32 -7.13 -15.53
C SER A 71 8.37 -5.95 -15.74
N TYR A 72 8.89 -4.73 -15.64
CA TYR A 72 8.11 -3.50 -15.86
C TYR A 72 7.47 -3.47 -17.26
N TRP A 73 8.24 -3.82 -18.29
CA TRP A 73 7.79 -3.73 -19.68
C TRP A 73 6.71 -4.73 -20.04
N MET A 74 6.78 -5.94 -19.46
CA MET A 74 5.75 -6.96 -19.62
C MET A 74 4.43 -6.51 -18.97
N TRP A 75 4.46 -6.01 -17.73
CA TRP A 75 3.25 -5.49 -17.08
C TRP A 75 2.67 -4.29 -17.82
N ASN A 76 3.53 -3.37 -18.27
CA ASN A 76 3.10 -2.26 -19.11
C ASN A 76 2.45 -2.75 -20.43
N HIS A 77 2.97 -3.82 -21.04
CA HIS A 77 2.37 -4.42 -22.23
C HIS A 77 1.03 -5.11 -21.94
N ARG A 78 0.91 -5.79 -20.80
CA ARG A 78 -0.35 -6.38 -20.35
C ARG A 78 -1.44 -5.32 -20.17
N MET A 79 -1.12 -4.22 -19.48
CA MET A 79 -2.06 -3.10 -19.31
C MET A 79 -2.49 -2.50 -20.65
N TRP A 80 -1.55 -2.27 -21.57
CA TRP A 80 -1.87 -1.82 -22.92
C TRP A 80 -2.79 -2.79 -23.68
N ALA A 81 -2.52 -4.10 -23.61
CA ALA A 81 -3.33 -5.12 -24.27
C ALA A 81 -4.76 -5.11 -23.75
N LEU A 82 -4.94 -5.05 -22.42
CA LEU A 82 -6.25 -4.98 -21.79
C LEU A 82 -7.01 -3.70 -22.11
N SER A 83 -6.35 -2.54 -22.08
CA SER A 83 -6.96 -1.26 -22.47
C SER A 83 -7.31 -1.20 -23.97
N SER A 84 -6.71 -2.05 -24.79
CA SER A 84 -6.99 -2.13 -26.23
C SER A 84 -8.06 -3.16 -26.59
N LEU A 85 -8.46 -4.01 -25.63
CA LEU A 85 -9.51 -5.01 -25.84
C LEU A 85 -10.86 -4.32 -26.05
N PRO A 86 -11.65 -4.74 -27.06
CA PRO A 86 -13.03 -4.31 -27.18
C PRO A 86 -13.91 -4.74 -25.99
N ARG A 87 -13.66 -5.93 -25.44
CA ARG A 87 -14.44 -6.53 -24.33
C ARG A 87 -13.49 -7.11 -23.26
N PRO A 88 -12.89 -6.28 -22.40
CA PRO A 88 -11.99 -6.75 -21.34
C PRO A 88 -12.73 -7.43 -20.18
N GLU A 89 -12.15 -8.50 -19.62
CA GLU A 89 -12.67 -9.23 -18.46
C GLU A 89 -11.97 -8.81 -17.15
N TRP A 90 -12.32 -7.64 -16.59
CA TRP A 90 -11.59 -7.08 -15.44
C TRP A 90 -11.66 -7.94 -14.16
N GLN A 91 -12.78 -8.61 -13.89
CA GLN A 91 -12.92 -9.52 -12.74
C GLN A 91 -11.94 -10.71 -12.83
N ARG A 92 -11.66 -11.20 -14.03
CA ARG A 92 -10.66 -12.25 -14.23
C ARG A 92 -9.26 -11.76 -13.90
N GLU A 93 -8.96 -10.50 -14.22
CA GLU A 93 -7.67 -9.88 -13.89
C GLU A 93 -7.51 -9.62 -12.40
N LEU A 94 -8.59 -9.29 -11.67
CA LEU A 94 -8.57 -9.27 -10.20
C LEU A 94 -8.21 -10.65 -9.62
N GLY A 95 -8.79 -11.72 -10.16
CA GLY A 95 -8.46 -13.09 -9.72
C GLY A 95 -7.01 -13.48 -10.02
N LEU A 96 -6.46 -13.02 -11.15
CA LEU A 96 -5.05 -13.24 -11.49
C LEU A 96 -4.12 -12.51 -10.53
N VAL A 97 -4.36 -11.22 -10.29
CA VAL A 97 -3.47 -10.43 -9.43
C VAL A 97 -3.59 -10.84 -7.96
N ALA A 98 -4.77 -11.29 -7.50
CA ALA A 98 -4.92 -11.87 -6.17
C ALA A 98 -4.05 -13.13 -6.00
N LYS A 99 -4.00 -14.02 -7.00
CA LYS A 99 -3.11 -15.19 -6.98
C LYS A 99 -1.63 -14.80 -7.00
N LEU A 100 -1.26 -13.75 -7.72
CA LEU A 100 0.11 -13.23 -7.74
C LEU A 100 0.51 -12.68 -6.36
N LEU A 101 -0.37 -11.89 -5.74
CA LEU A 101 -0.13 -11.34 -4.40
C LEU A 101 -0.15 -12.43 -3.32
N ALA A 102 -0.88 -13.52 -3.50
CA ALA A 102 -0.76 -14.68 -2.61
C ALA A 102 0.62 -15.37 -2.69
N LEU A 103 1.35 -15.24 -3.80
CA LEU A 103 2.72 -15.78 -3.95
C LEU A 103 3.80 -14.79 -3.46
N ASP A 104 3.57 -13.50 -3.67
CA ASP A 104 4.45 -12.40 -3.23
C ASP A 104 3.58 -11.21 -2.82
N ALA A 105 3.20 -11.20 -1.54
CA ALA A 105 2.27 -10.23 -0.97
C ALA A 105 2.77 -8.78 -1.05
N ARG A 106 4.08 -8.60 -1.29
CA ARG A 106 4.74 -7.30 -1.36
C ARG A 106 5.19 -6.97 -2.80
N ASN A 107 4.72 -7.72 -3.79
CA ASN A 107 5.07 -7.49 -5.18
C ASN A 107 4.57 -6.12 -5.66
N TYR A 108 5.51 -5.19 -5.87
CA TYR A 108 5.19 -3.83 -6.29
C TYR A 108 4.39 -3.78 -7.60
N HIS A 109 4.79 -4.58 -8.60
CA HIS A 109 4.09 -4.64 -9.88
C HIS A 109 2.70 -5.26 -9.75
N GLY A 110 2.53 -6.24 -8.88
CA GLY A 110 1.24 -6.83 -8.54
C GLY A 110 0.28 -5.80 -7.96
N TRP A 111 0.71 -5.04 -6.97
CA TRP A 111 -0.11 -3.98 -6.38
C TRP A 111 -0.41 -2.84 -7.36
N ASP A 112 0.56 -2.45 -8.18
CA ASP A 112 0.35 -1.43 -9.22
C ASP A 112 -0.64 -1.88 -10.27
N TYR A 113 -0.49 -3.12 -10.74
CA TYR A 113 -1.42 -3.74 -11.67
C TYR A 113 -2.82 -3.88 -11.06
N ARG A 114 -2.93 -4.26 -9.77
CA ARG A 114 -4.21 -4.33 -9.07
C ARG A 114 -4.91 -2.97 -9.05
N ARG A 115 -4.21 -1.90 -8.69
CA ARG A 115 -4.77 -0.53 -8.72
C ARG A 115 -5.26 -0.14 -10.11
N PHE A 116 -4.51 -0.49 -11.15
CA PHE A 116 -4.96 -0.29 -12.53
C PHE A 116 -6.27 -1.04 -12.81
N VAL A 117 -6.35 -2.35 -12.50
CA VAL A 117 -7.57 -3.16 -12.72
C VAL A 117 -8.77 -2.61 -11.92
N VAL A 118 -8.56 -2.24 -10.65
CA VAL A 118 -9.60 -1.65 -9.79
C VAL A 118 -10.10 -0.33 -10.36
N ALA A 119 -9.20 0.52 -10.88
CA ALA A 119 -9.61 1.76 -11.53
C ALA A 119 -10.49 1.50 -12.76
N GLN A 120 -10.14 0.50 -13.60
CA GLN A 120 -10.95 0.13 -14.76
C GLN A 120 -12.33 -0.43 -14.36
N LEU A 121 -12.39 -1.22 -13.27
CA LEU A 121 -13.66 -1.67 -12.70
C LEU A 121 -14.51 -0.52 -12.21
N LYS A 122 -13.90 0.44 -11.50
CA LYS A 122 -14.57 1.63 -10.99
C LYS A 122 -15.12 2.52 -12.11
N ASP A 123 -14.39 2.63 -13.23
CA ASP A 123 -14.85 3.38 -14.40
C ASP A 123 -16.04 2.70 -15.11
N ALA A 124 -16.09 1.37 -15.11
CA ALA A 124 -17.16 0.58 -15.72
C ALA A 124 -18.36 0.32 -14.78
N ALA A 125 -18.21 0.51 -13.47
CA ALA A 125 -19.23 0.19 -12.48
C ALA A 125 -20.39 1.19 -12.47
N THR A 126 -21.61 0.68 -12.25
CA THR A 126 -22.78 1.51 -11.94
C THR A 126 -22.69 2.09 -10.54
N ASP A 127 -22.18 1.31 -9.58
CA ASP A 127 -21.90 1.74 -8.22
C ASP A 127 -20.40 1.68 -7.95
N LYS A 128 -19.77 2.86 -7.88
CA LYS A 128 -18.33 2.99 -7.60
C LYS A 128 -17.99 2.67 -6.15
N HIS A 129 -18.95 2.83 -5.24
CA HIS A 129 -18.79 2.58 -3.82
C HIS A 129 -18.68 1.10 -3.50
N GLU A 130 -19.37 0.26 -4.28
CA GLU A 130 -19.23 -1.19 -4.18
C GLU A 130 -17.79 -1.63 -4.49
N VAL A 131 -17.17 -1.06 -5.53
CA VAL A 131 -15.78 -1.35 -5.91
C VAL A 131 -14.81 -0.92 -4.80
N ASP A 132 -14.98 0.29 -4.26
CA ASP A 132 -14.15 0.78 -3.15
C ASP A 132 -14.29 -0.12 -1.90
N THR A 133 -15.52 -0.55 -1.59
CA THR A 133 -15.80 -1.43 -0.44
C THR A 133 -15.15 -2.80 -0.61
N GLN A 134 -15.24 -3.40 -1.79
CA GLN A 134 -14.61 -4.69 -2.10
C GLN A 134 -13.09 -4.60 -2.03
N GLU A 135 -12.50 -3.53 -2.57
CA GLU A 135 -11.04 -3.33 -2.50
C GLU A 135 -10.58 -3.04 -1.07
N PHE A 136 -11.35 -2.28 -0.29
CA PHE A 136 -11.07 -2.05 1.12
C PHE A 136 -11.09 -3.37 1.91
N ALA A 137 -12.09 -4.24 1.68
CA ALA A 137 -12.15 -5.57 2.27
C ALA A 137 -10.95 -6.45 1.88
N PHE A 138 -10.49 -6.37 0.63
CA PHE A 138 -9.27 -7.06 0.20
C PHE A 138 -8.03 -6.58 0.98
N THR A 139 -7.90 -5.27 1.25
CA THR A 139 -6.78 -4.81 2.09
C THR A 139 -6.85 -5.36 3.51
N THR A 140 -8.05 -5.52 4.09
CA THR A 140 -8.23 -6.17 5.40
C THR A 140 -7.74 -7.62 5.37
N GLU A 141 -8.11 -8.38 4.33
CA GLU A 141 -7.66 -9.77 4.15
C GLU A 141 -6.13 -9.86 4.07
N GLN A 142 -5.51 -8.98 3.27
CA GLN A 142 -4.05 -8.97 3.10
C GLN A 142 -3.32 -8.59 4.38
N ILE A 143 -3.84 -7.65 5.17
CA ILE A 143 -3.28 -7.25 6.48
C ILE A 143 -3.42 -8.37 7.50
N ASN A 144 -4.59 -9.03 7.56
CA ASN A 144 -4.80 -10.15 8.48
C ASN A 144 -3.94 -11.37 8.13
N HIS A 145 -3.59 -11.54 6.86
CA HIS A 145 -2.67 -12.59 6.42
C HIS A 145 -1.21 -12.28 6.78
N ASP A 146 -0.76 -11.04 6.54
CA ASP A 146 0.58 -10.55 6.87
C ASP A 146 0.48 -9.10 7.36
N CYS A 147 0.50 -8.89 8.67
CA CYS A 147 0.41 -7.55 9.26
C CYS A 147 1.63 -6.67 8.92
N ALA A 148 2.74 -7.25 8.44
CA ALA A 148 3.89 -6.53 7.92
C ALA A 148 3.79 -6.21 6.42
N ASN A 149 2.63 -6.43 5.79
CA ASN A 149 2.40 -6.09 4.38
C ASN A 149 2.18 -4.57 4.18
N HIS A 150 3.28 -3.84 4.06
CA HIS A 150 3.28 -2.39 3.78
C HIS A 150 2.37 -1.99 2.62
N SER A 151 2.34 -2.77 1.53
CA SER A 151 1.55 -2.42 0.35
C SER A 151 0.05 -2.47 0.62
N ALA A 152 -0.40 -3.40 1.47
CA ALA A 152 -1.81 -3.48 1.87
C ALA A 152 -2.19 -2.28 2.76
N TRP A 153 -1.37 -1.94 3.76
CA TRP A 153 -1.57 -0.74 4.60
C TRP A 153 -1.59 0.54 3.78
N HIS A 154 -0.65 0.70 2.85
CA HIS A 154 -0.59 1.86 1.98
C HIS A 154 -1.84 1.97 1.09
N ASN A 155 -2.25 0.86 0.47
CA ASN A 155 -3.45 0.85 -0.37
C ASN A 155 -4.71 1.16 0.45
N ARG A 156 -4.81 0.61 1.67
CA ARG A 156 -5.89 0.89 2.62
C ARG A 156 -6.00 2.37 2.96
N SER A 157 -4.86 3.04 3.18
CA SER A 157 -4.84 4.47 3.53
C SER A 157 -5.34 5.37 2.40
N LYS A 158 -5.24 4.90 1.15
CA LYS A 158 -5.81 5.61 -0.01
C LYS A 158 -7.31 5.39 -0.16
N LEU A 159 -7.84 4.27 0.34
CA LEU A 159 -9.25 3.91 0.23
C LEU A 159 -10.08 4.45 1.40
N LEU A 160 -9.54 4.47 2.61
CA LEU A 160 -10.29 4.86 3.81
C LEU A 160 -11.00 6.24 3.68
N PRO A 161 -10.40 7.30 3.11
CA PRO A 161 -11.11 8.57 2.90
C PRO A 161 -12.37 8.43 2.04
N GLU A 162 -12.31 7.61 0.98
CA GLU A 162 -13.45 7.31 0.12
C GLU A 162 -14.52 6.50 0.86
N ILE A 163 -14.12 5.57 1.73
CA ILE A 163 -15.04 4.79 2.59
C ILE A 163 -15.74 5.71 3.60
N LEU A 164 -15.01 6.61 4.25
CA LEU A 164 -15.58 7.55 5.22
C LEU A 164 -16.56 8.52 4.56
N ALA A 165 -16.25 9.00 3.34
CA ALA A 165 -17.13 9.89 2.58
C ALA A 165 -18.50 9.26 2.23
N GLN A 166 -18.63 7.93 2.30
CA GLN A 166 -19.85 7.17 2.03
C GLN A 166 -20.70 6.90 3.26
N ARG A 167 -20.30 7.43 4.42
CA ARG A 167 -20.94 7.19 5.71
C ARG A 167 -21.35 8.51 6.34
N ASP A 168 -22.43 8.47 7.10
CA ASP A 168 -22.81 9.53 8.03
C ASP A 168 -21.84 9.57 9.22
N GLU A 169 -22.06 10.49 10.16
CA GLU A 169 -21.15 10.71 11.29
C GLU A 169 -21.01 9.46 12.17
N ASP A 170 -22.11 8.77 12.46
CA ASP A 170 -22.12 7.54 13.27
C ASP A 170 -21.37 6.42 12.53
N GLY A 171 -21.64 6.21 11.24
CA GLY A 171 -20.93 5.20 10.45
C GLY A 171 -19.45 5.51 10.26
N GLN A 172 -19.05 6.78 10.19
CA GLN A 172 -17.63 7.17 10.18
C GLN A 172 -16.95 6.80 11.49
N LEU A 173 -17.61 7.01 12.63
CA LEU A 173 -17.08 6.65 13.94
C LEU A 173 -16.89 5.12 14.07
N GLU A 174 -17.86 4.33 13.62
CA GLU A 174 -17.76 2.86 13.60
C GLU A 174 -16.58 2.37 12.74
N VAL A 175 -16.40 2.95 11.55
CA VAL A 175 -15.27 2.62 10.68
C VAL A 175 -13.95 2.97 11.36
N LEU A 176 -13.81 4.18 11.93
CA LEU A 176 -12.59 4.60 12.62
C LEU A 176 -12.28 3.75 13.86
N GLN A 177 -13.30 3.28 14.58
CA GLN A 177 -13.12 2.32 15.68
C GLN A 177 -12.60 0.98 15.16
N THR A 178 -13.18 0.47 14.07
CA THR A 178 -12.71 -0.77 13.43
C THR A 178 -11.26 -0.65 12.94
N GLU A 179 -10.88 0.52 12.41
CA GLU A 179 -9.48 0.80 12.02
C GLU A 179 -8.54 0.77 13.22
N ASN A 180 -8.94 1.39 14.33
CA ASN A 180 -8.16 1.38 15.56
C ASN A 180 -7.94 -0.06 16.05
N ASP A 181 -8.99 -0.89 16.05
CA ASP A 181 -8.88 -2.29 16.48
C ASP A 181 -7.96 -3.11 15.56
N LEU A 182 -8.05 -2.91 14.24
CA LEU A 182 -7.16 -3.56 13.27
C LEU A 182 -5.69 -3.19 13.52
N ILE A 183 -5.41 -1.91 13.77
CA ILE A 183 -4.06 -1.40 14.06
C ILE A 183 -3.54 -2.00 15.36
N LEU A 184 -4.33 -1.98 16.43
CA LEU A 184 -3.93 -2.50 17.72
C LEU A 184 -3.65 -4.01 17.64
N ASN A 185 -4.51 -4.78 16.97
CA ASN A 185 -4.26 -6.20 16.75
C ASN A 185 -2.93 -6.47 16.03
N ALA A 186 -2.59 -5.66 15.01
CA ALA A 186 -1.32 -5.77 14.32
C ALA A 186 -0.13 -5.43 15.24
N ILE A 187 -0.24 -4.34 16.03
CA ILE A 187 0.78 -3.92 17.01
C ILE A 187 1.01 -4.98 18.08
N TYR A 188 -0.04 -5.58 18.64
CA TYR A 188 0.10 -6.65 19.64
C TYR A 188 0.63 -7.95 19.03
N THR A 189 0.52 -8.13 17.71
CA THR A 189 1.03 -9.32 17.00
C THR A 189 2.52 -9.19 16.69
N ASP A 190 2.96 -8.04 16.17
CA ASP A 190 4.36 -7.73 15.87
C ASP A 190 4.64 -6.25 16.18
N PRO A 191 5.01 -5.92 17.43
CA PRO A 191 5.19 -4.54 17.85
C PRO A 191 6.42 -3.86 17.26
N ASP A 192 7.39 -4.63 16.76
CA ASP A 192 8.58 -4.09 16.11
C ASP A 192 8.34 -3.78 14.62
N ASP A 193 7.31 -4.36 13.98
CA ASP A 193 6.94 -4.03 12.61
C ASP A 193 6.41 -2.59 12.50
N GLN A 194 7.00 -1.82 11.59
CA GLN A 194 6.73 -0.39 11.48
C GLN A 194 5.38 -0.05 10.82
N ASN A 195 4.73 -0.97 10.10
CA ASN A 195 3.68 -0.61 9.17
C ASN A 195 2.38 -0.21 9.89
N ALA A 196 2.01 -0.95 10.93
CA ALA A 196 0.83 -0.62 11.74
C ALA A 196 1.01 0.75 12.44
N TRP A 197 2.20 1.04 12.96
CA TRP A 197 2.52 2.35 13.56
C TRP A 197 2.42 3.49 12.56
N LEU A 198 2.99 3.33 11.36
CA LEU A 198 2.92 4.34 10.31
C LEU A 198 1.48 4.59 9.86
N TYR A 199 0.67 3.54 9.80
CA TYR A 199 -0.76 3.67 9.50
C TYR A 199 -1.51 4.36 10.64
N TYR A 200 -1.16 4.10 11.91
CA TYR A 200 -1.72 4.80 13.07
C TYR A 200 -1.39 6.30 13.05
N ASP A 201 -0.14 6.65 12.75
CA ASP A 201 0.29 8.05 12.63
C ASP A 201 -0.45 8.76 11.49
N TRP A 202 -0.63 8.07 10.37
CA TRP A 202 -1.45 8.59 9.27
C TRP A 202 -2.93 8.74 9.69
N LEU A 203 -3.49 7.79 10.46
CA LEU A 203 -4.86 7.87 10.96
C LEU A 203 -5.04 9.10 11.87
N LEU A 204 -4.03 9.42 12.69
CA LEU A 204 -4.00 10.64 13.52
C LEU A 204 -4.04 11.91 12.67
N ASP A 205 -3.35 11.93 11.53
CA ASP A 205 -3.28 13.10 10.64
C ASP A 205 -4.57 13.38 9.87
N ILE A 206 -5.44 12.37 9.69
CA ILE A 206 -6.74 12.56 9.01
C ILE A 206 -7.91 12.85 9.96
N GLN A 207 -7.66 12.93 11.28
CA GLN A 207 -8.70 13.29 12.24
C GLN A 207 -9.21 14.71 11.99
N LYS A 208 -10.51 14.94 12.23
CA LYS A 208 -11.17 16.22 11.92
C LYS A 208 -10.85 17.33 12.92
N SER A 209 -10.43 16.98 14.12
CA SER A 209 -10.19 17.92 15.23
C SER A 209 -9.00 17.49 16.09
N ASP A 210 -8.39 18.47 16.76
CA ASP A 210 -7.32 18.21 17.73
C ASP A 210 -7.83 17.43 18.94
N GLU A 211 -9.12 17.57 19.30
CA GLU A 211 -9.78 16.78 20.34
C GLU A 211 -9.86 15.28 19.95
N ASP A 212 -10.26 14.97 18.72
CA ASP A 212 -10.32 13.59 18.22
C ASP A 212 -8.92 12.98 18.13
N ARG A 213 -7.95 13.76 17.64
CA ARG A 213 -6.53 13.36 17.58
C ARG A 213 -5.98 13.09 18.98
N SER A 214 -6.30 13.94 19.95
CA SER A 214 -5.90 13.76 21.36
C SER A 214 -6.52 12.52 21.98
N ARG A 215 -7.82 12.25 21.73
CA ARG A 215 -8.48 11.02 22.19
C ARG A 215 -7.80 9.78 21.59
N LEU A 216 -7.50 9.81 20.30
CA LEU A 216 -6.85 8.70 19.61
C LEU A 216 -5.41 8.46 20.13
N LEU A 217 -4.65 9.53 20.41
CA LEU A 217 -3.34 9.44 21.06
C LEU A 217 -3.41 8.83 22.46
N ARG A 218 -4.44 9.17 23.26
CA ARG A 218 -4.64 8.55 24.58
C ARG A 218 -4.89 7.06 24.48
N ASN A 219 -5.68 6.62 23.50
CA ASN A 219 -5.88 5.20 23.22
C ASN A 219 -4.57 4.52 22.81
N LYS A 220 -3.78 5.15 21.91
CA LYS A 220 -2.45 4.68 21.51
C LYS A 220 -1.52 4.51 22.71
N ILE A 221 -1.47 5.50 23.61
CA ILE A 221 -0.64 5.46 24.83
C ILE A 221 -1.08 4.33 25.78
N ALA A 222 -2.39 4.16 25.99
CA ALA A 222 -2.91 3.10 26.83
C ALA A 222 -2.52 1.72 26.29
N ALA A 223 -2.68 1.49 24.98
CA ALA A 223 -2.30 0.24 24.33
C ALA A 223 -0.79 -0.02 24.39
N ILE A 224 0.03 1.00 24.14
CA ILE A 224 1.50 0.88 24.25
C ILE A 224 1.91 0.52 25.67
N ARG A 225 1.32 1.15 26.69
CA ARG A 225 1.62 0.84 28.09
C ARG A 225 1.28 -0.62 28.43
N GLU A 226 0.11 -1.09 28.03
CA GLU A 226 -0.28 -2.50 28.21
C GLU A 226 0.70 -3.46 27.54
N LEU A 227 1.08 -3.18 26.28
CA LEU A 227 2.07 -3.98 25.57
C LEU A 227 3.43 -4.01 26.30
N LEU A 228 3.88 -2.86 26.81
CA LEU A 228 5.15 -2.74 27.52
C LEU A 228 5.16 -3.43 28.90
N GLU A 229 4.00 -3.81 29.46
CA GLU A 229 3.96 -4.68 30.64
C GLU A 229 4.44 -6.10 30.33
N LEU A 230 4.32 -6.54 29.07
CA LEU A 230 4.76 -7.86 28.60
C LEU A 230 6.11 -7.80 27.88
N GLU A 231 6.34 -6.74 27.10
CA GLU A 231 7.52 -6.56 26.27
C GLU A 231 8.29 -5.28 26.62
N GLU A 232 8.80 -5.21 27.85
CA GLU A 232 9.32 -3.96 28.41
C GLU A 232 10.46 -3.28 27.61
N ASP A 233 11.25 -4.06 26.87
CA ASP A 233 12.38 -3.59 26.05
C ASP A 233 12.04 -3.50 24.54
N SER A 234 10.77 -3.60 24.18
CA SER A 234 10.33 -3.44 22.80
C SER A 234 10.58 -2.00 22.33
N LYS A 235 11.57 -1.83 21.44
CA LYS A 235 12.14 -0.53 21.10
C LYS A 235 11.12 0.37 20.42
N ARG A 236 10.35 -0.20 19.49
CA ARG A 236 9.40 0.58 18.70
C ARG A 236 8.27 1.14 19.57
N PRO A 237 7.57 0.35 20.40
CA PRO A 237 6.59 0.87 21.36
C PRO A 237 7.15 1.97 22.27
N LEU A 238 8.36 1.82 22.82
CA LEU A 238 8.98 2.86 23.66
C LEU A 238 9.17 4.18 22.90
N VAL A 239 9.60 4.14 21.64
CA VAL A 239 9.74 5.34 20.78
C VAL A 239 8.38 5.96 20.46
N GLU A 240 7.38 5.13 20.18
CA GLU A 240 6.02 5.56 19.88
C GLU A 240 5.34 6.19 21.10
N LEU A 241 5.61 5.69 22.32
CA LEU A 241 5.11 6.25 23.57
C LEU A 241 5.60 7.69 23.78
N VAL A 242 6.92 7.89 23.62
CA VAL A 242 7.54 9.23 23.74
C VAL A 242 6.97 10.17 22.69
N SER A 243 6.83 9.68 21.45
CA SER A 243 6.29 10.49 20.33
C SER A 243 4.83 10.88 20.57
N ALA A 244 4.02 9.97 21.12
CA ALA A 244 2.63 10.24 21.46
C ALA A 244 2.47 11.30 22.57
N TYR A 245 3.32 11.26 23.61
CA TYR A 245 3.33 12.32 24.63
C TYR A 245 3.77 13.67 24.07
N ALA A 246 4.82 13.69 23.25
CA ALA A 246 5.30 14.90 22.61
C ALA A 246 4.19 15.56 21.78
N GLU A 247 3.45 14.73 21.04
CA GLU A 247 2.36 15.18 20.19
C GLU A 247 1.14 15.65 20.98
N LEU A 248 0.74 14.96 22.06
CA LEU A 248 -0.32 15.42 22.96
C LEU A 248 -0.02 16.83 23.51
N GLU A 249 1.19 17.05 24.01
CA GLU A 249 1.59 18.35 24.55
C GLU A 249 1.60 19.43 23.46
N ARG A 250 1.93 19.06 22.22
CA ARG A 250 1.91 19.98 21.07
C ARG A 250 0.48 20.39 20.70
N LEU A 251 -0.46 19.46 20.71
CA LEU A 251 -1.88 19.73 20.41
C LEU A 251 -2.53 20.56 21.50
N GLN A 252 -2.25 20.24 22.77
CA GLN A 252 -2.78 20.96 23.91
C GLN A 252 -1.73 21.04 25.02
N SER A 253 -1.23 22.24 25.28
CA SER A 253 -0.29 22.51 26.36
C SER A 253 -0.90 22.11 27.72
N GLY A 254 -0.12 21.43 28.55
CA GLY A 254 -0.56 20.91 29.84
C GLY A 254 -1.43 19.65 29.75
N SER A 255 -1.57 19.04 28.57
CA SER A 255 -2.25 17.75 28.44
C SER A 255 -1.40 16.62 29.03
N VAL A 256 -0.08 16.71 29.02
CA VAL A 256 0.79 15.69 29.63
C VAL A 256 1.01 16.01 31.11
N SER A 257 0.60 15.10 31.99
CA SER A 257 0.75 15.26 33.45
C SER A 257 2.20 15.08 33.91
N GLU A 258 2.57 15.61 35.08
CA GLU A 258 3.92 15.45 35.64
C GLU A 258 4.39 13.98 35.75
N PRO A 259 3.56 13.01 36.17
CA PRO A 259 3.92 11.59 36.12
C PRO A 259 4.23 11.09 34.70
N GLU A 260 3.47 11.52 33.69
CA GLU A 260 3.67 11.13 32.29
C GLU A 260 4.93 11.77 31.70
N LYS A 261 5.23 13.03 32.06
CA LYS A 261 6.50 13.67 31.70
C LYS A 261 7.69 12.90 32.27
N LYS A 262 7.60 12.47 33.53
CA LYS A 262 8.64 11.66 34.18
C LYS A 262 8.81 10.30 33.48
N GLU A 263 7.72 9.59 33.21
CA GLU A 263 7.72 8.32 32.47
C GLU A 263 8.39 8.50 31.11
N CYS A 264 8.05 9.55 30.36
CA CYS A 264 8.64 9.83 29.05
C CYS A 264 10.18 10.02 29.11
N LEU A 265 10.70 10.74 30.12
CA LEU A 265 12.14 10.89 30.33
C LEU A 265 12.83 9.62 30.83
N GLU A 266 12.11 8.75 31.55
CA GLU A 266 12.60 7.41 31.94
C GLU A 266 12.68 6.49 30.73
N THR A 267 11.66 6.50 29.88
CA THR A 267 11.64 5.77 28.61
C THR A 267 12.79 6.17 27.69
N LEU A 268 13.08 7.47 27.56
CA LEU A 268 14.22 7.93 26.75
C LEU A 268 15.56 7.45 27.31
N ARG A 269 15.75 7.45 28.64
CA ARG A 269 16.96 6.89 29.27
C ARG A 269 17.08 5.38 29.04
N ARG A 270 15.95 4.66 29.08
CA ARG A 270 15.91 3.22 28.75
C ARG A 270 16.33 2.99 27.30
N LEU A 271 15.78 3.76 26.36
CA LEU A 271 16.12 3.70 24.94
C LEU A 271 17.60 3.95 24.67
N GLU A 272 18.25 4.89 25.37
CA GLU A 272 19.70 5.11 25.27
C GLU A 272 20.52 3.87 25.67
N SER A 273 20.04 3.09 26.64
CA SER A 273 20.66 1.84 27.08
C SER A 273 20.48 0.71 26.06
N ILE A 274 19.26 0.52 25.55
CA ILE A 274 18.91 -0.66 24.74
C ILE A 274 19.10 -0.46 23.22
N ASP A 275 19.21 0.78 22.75
CA ASP A 275 19.45 1.10 21.34
C ASP A 275 20.65 2.06 21.13
N PRO A 276 21.89 1.58 21.38
CA PRO A 276 23.09 2.42 21.41
C PRO A 276 23.37 3.16 20.10
N TYR A 277 22.92 2.62 18.96
CA TYR A 277 23.08 3.24 17.65
C TYR A 277 22.27 4.53 17.47
N ARG A 278 21.25 4.77 18.31
CA ARG A 278 20.36 5.94 18.23
C ARG A 278 20.42 6.83 19.47
N VAL A 279 21.39 6.65 20.36
CA VAL A 279 21.57 7.47 21.59
C VAL A 279 21.48 8.98 21.30
N GLY A 280 22.17 9.45 20.25
CA GLY A 280 22.12 10.86 19.87
C GLY A 280 20.70 11.39 19.59
N ARG A 281 19.83 10.56 19.00
CA ARG A 281 18.41 10.89 18.77
C ARG A 281 17.66 11.01 20.10
N TYR A 282 17.82 10.05 21.01
CA TYR A 282 17.10 10.06 22.29
C TYR A 282 17.54 11.19 23.21
N THR A 283 18.85 11.47 23.25
CA THR A 283 19.39 12.60 24.00
C THR A 283 18.84 13.93 23.47
N ASP A 284 18.73 14.09 22.14
CA ASP A 284 18.15 15.29 21.53
C ASP A 284 16.66 15.44 21.83
N MET A 285 15.90 14.35 21.73
CA MET A 285 14.48 14.31 22.13
C MET A 285 14.30 14.68 23.60
N SER A 286 15.11 14.13 24.51
CA SER A 286 15.07 14.42 25.94
C SER A 286 15.31 15.91 26.24
N ARG A 287 16.33 16.50 25.59
CA ARG A 287 16.63 17.94 25.73
C ARG A 287 15.50 18.81 25.20
N THR A 288 14.91 18.45 24.06
CA THR A 288 13.83 19.20 23.43
C THR A 288 12.58 19.20 24.29
N LEU A 289 12.13 18.01 24.75
CA LEU A 289 10.96 17.87 25.61
C LEU A 289 11.15 18.55 26.96
N SER A 290 12.33 18.40 27.59
CA SER A 290 12.62 19.07 28.87
C SER A 290 12.52 20.59 28.76
N LYS A 291 12.99 21.18 27.65
CA LYS A 291 12.84 22.61 27.39
C LYS A 291 11.38 23.00 27.16
N GLN A 292 10.64 22.22 26.38
CA GLN A 292 9.23 22.48 26.08
C GLN A 292 8.39 22.49 27.36
N TRP A 293 8.56 21.49 28.23
CA TRP A 293 7.80 21.41 29.48
C TRP A 293 8.21 22.42 30.55
N ALA A 294 9.47 22.88 30.54
CA ALA A 294 9.91 23.95 31.43
C ALA A 294 9.38 25.34 31.02
N LEU A 295 9.04 25.54 29.74
CA LEU A 295 8.47 26.79 29.22
C LEU A 295 6.95 26.88 29.37
N GLY A 296 6.27 25.76 29.58
CA GLY A 296 4.82 25.67 29.78
C GLY A 296 4.37 25.62 31.25
N ALA A 297 5.31 25.63 32.20
CA ALA A 297 5.07 25.71 33.65
C ALA A 297 5.15 27.16 34.14
#